data_AF-A0A6V8E2A4-F1
#
_entry.id   AF-A0A6V8E2A4-F1
#
_cell.length_a   1.000
_cell.length_b   1.000
_cell.length_c   1.000
_cell.angle_alpha   90.00
_cell.angle_beta   90.00
_cell.angle_gamma   90.00
#
_symmetry.space_group_name_H-M   'P 1'
#
loop_
_entity.id
_entity.type
_entity.pdbx_description
1 polymer ?
#
loop_
_entity_poly.entity_id
_entity_poly.type
_entity_poly.pdbx_seq_one_letter_code
_entity_poly.pdbx_strand_id
1 'polypeptide(L)'
;MSDHNPLRSLVLELALAVGMIACLVGAMFIHTGSMPPLVVVESKSMIHSETGEIGSIDAGDLILVHDQPADTIVTFAEATGPSNIAHGYEQHGMAGDVIIYSKNGEGGTPIIHR
;
A
#
# COMPACT_ATOMS: atom_id res chain seq x y z
N MET A 1 -29.13 -38.88 -11.63
CA MET A 1 -28.06 -38.53 -10.68
C MET A 1 -26.86 -38.18 -11.53
N SER A 2 -26.48 -36.91 -11.58
CA SER A 2 -25.44 -36.42 -12.48
C SER A 2 -24.09 -37.04 -12.09
N ASP A 3 -23.41 -37.67 -13.05
CA ASP A 3 -22.04 -38.19 -12.87
C ASP A 3 -21.11 -37.02 -12.55
N HIS A 4 -20.86 -36.79 -11.25
CA HIS A 4 -19.91 -35.79 -10.79
C HIS A 4 -18.53 -36.39 -10.91
N ASN A 5 -17.78 -36.02 -11.96
CA ASN A 5 -16.38 -36.42 -12.08
C ASN A 5 -15.56 -35.61 -11.05
N PRO A 6 -15.04 -36.25 -9.99
CA PRO A 6 -14.40 -35.53 -8.88
C PRO A 6 -13.16 -34.76 -9.33
N LEU A 7 -12.43 -35.27 -10.33
CA LEU A 7 -11.27 -34.58 -10.90
C LEU A 7 -11.65 -33.29 -11.62
N ARG A 8 -12.78 -33.29 -12.34
CA ARG A 8 -13.26 -32.10 -13.04
C ARG A 8 -13.68 -31.00 -12.06
N SER A 9 -14.34 -31.37 -10.96
CA SER A 9 -14.70 -30.43 -9.87
C SER A 9 -13.45 -29.81 -9.27
N LEU A 10 -12.48 -30.63 -8.90
CA LEU A 10 -11.22 -30.17 -8.30
C LEU A 10 -10.48 -29.18 -9.21
N VAL A 11 -10.38 -29.48 -10.51
CA VAL A 11 -9.72 -28.58 -11.48
C VAL A 11 -10.47 -27.25 -11.60
N LEU A 12 -11.80 -27.28 -11.63
CA LEU A 12 -12.62 -26.06 -11.70
C LEU A 12 -12.49 -25.21 -10.43
N GLU A 13 -12.54 -25.84 -9.26
CA GLU A 13 -12.37 -25.16 -7.97
C GLU A 13 -10.97 -24.53 -7.85
N LEU A 14 -9.93 -25.27 -8.25
CA LEU A 14 -8.56 -24.76 -8.29
C LEU A 14 -8.43 -23.59 -9.27
N ALA A 15 -9.00 -23.71 -10.48
CA ALA A 15 -8.97 -22.65 -11.48
C ALA A 15 -9.72 -21.40 -11.00
N LEU A 16 -10.86 -21.56 -10.31
CA LEU A 16 -11.61 -20.46 -9.73
C LEU A 16 -10.84 -19.78 -8.59
N ALA A 17 -10.22 -20.55 -7.69
CA ALA A 17 -9.42 -20.01 -6.59
C ALA A 17 -8.21 -19.22 -7.12
N VAL A 18 -7.45 -19.81 -8.05
CA VAL A 18 -6.30 -19.15 -8.68
C VAL A 18 -6.75 -17.92 -9.48
N GLY A 19 -7.84 -18.03 -10.24
CA GLY A 19 -8.40 -16.92 -10.99
C GLY A 19 -8.86 -15.76 -10.10
N MET A 20 -9.45 -16.06 -8.95
CA MET A 20 -9.84 -15.05 -7.97
C MET A 20 -8.61 -14.33 -7.39
N ILE A 21 -7.59 -15.07 -6.95
CA ILE A 21 -6.35 -14.49 -6.41
C ILE A 21 -5.66 -13.62 -7.47
N ALA A 22 -5.54 -14.14 -8.70
CA ALA A 22 -4.93 -13.41 -9.81
C ALA A 22 -5.71 -12.14 -10.15
N CYS A 23 -7.05 -12.18 -10.10
CA CYS A 23 -7.89 -11.01 -10.31
C CYS A 23 -7.67 -9.96 -9.22
N LEU A 24 -7.65 -10.34 -7.94
CA LEU A 24 -7.42 -9.43 -6.83
C LEU A 24 -6.03 -8.80 -6.88
N VAL A 25 -4.99 -9.62 -7.00
CA VAL A 25 -3.59 -9.15 -7.08
C VAL A 25 -3.37 -8.31 -8.33
N GLY A 26 -3.91 -8.75 -9.48
CA GLY A 26 -3.83 -8.02 -10.74
C GLY A 26 -4.54 -6.66 -10.67
N ALA A 27 -5.72 -6.59 -10.07
CA ALA A 27 -6.44 -5.33 -9.89
C ALA A 27 -5.67 -4.36 -8.98
N MET A 28 -5.11 -4.86 -7.86
CA MET A 28 -4.27 -4.05 -6.98
C MET A 28 -3.01 -3.56 -7.72
N PHE A 29 -2.31 -4.44 -8.43
CA PHE A 29 -1.13 -4.09 -9.19
C PHE A 29 -1.40 -3.01 -10.26
N ILE A 30 -2.50 -3.14 -11.00
CA ILE A 30 -2.90 -2.13 -12.00
C ILE A 30 -3.25 -0.80 -11.34
N HIS A 31 -3.86 -0.84 -10.15
CA HIS A 31 -4.24 0.37 -9.42
C HIS A 31 -3.06 1.08 -8.77
N THR A 32 -2.09 0.33 -8.23
CA THR A 32 -0.97 0.89 -7.49
C THR A 32 0.27 1.12 -8.32
N GLY A 33 0.48 0.36 -9.40
CA GLY A 33 1.69 0.41 -10.23
C GLY A 33 2.92 -0.23 -9.59
N SER A 34 2.83 -0.80 -8.38
CA SER A 34 3.96 -1.34 -7.63
C SER A 34 3.80 -2.83 -7.28
N MET A 35 4.91 -3.56 -7.14
CA MET A 35 4.94 -4.95 -6.66
C MET A 35 5.93 -5.11 -5.51
N PRO A 36 5.52 -5.73 -4.37
CA PRO A 36 4.14 -6.14 -4.04
C PRO A 36 3.21 -4.94 -3.79
N PRO A 37 1.93 -5.00 -4.22
CA PRO A 37 1.03 -3.83 -4.17
C PRO A 37 0.50 -3.56 -2.76
N LEU A 38 0.50 -4.58 -1.89
CA LEU A 38 0.00 -4.53 -0.52
C LEU A 38 1.08 -5.05 0.41
N VAL A 39 1.42 -4.25 1.42
CA VAL A 39 2.49 -4.55 2.39
C VAL A 39 2.03 -4.29 3.81
N VAL A 40 2.68 -4.93 4.78
CA VAL A 40 2.45 -4.69 6.21
C VAL A 40 3.51 -3.72 6.75
N VAL A 41 3.09 -2.80 7.61
CA VAL A 41 3.99 -1.87 8.30
C VAL A 41 4.53 -2.55 9.55
N GLU A 42 5.86 -2.73 9.62
CA GLU A 42 6.50 -3.35 10.79
C GLU A 42 7.03 -2.33 11.81
N SER A 43 7.34 -1.11 11.36
CA SER A 43 8.03 -0.12 12.20
C SER A 43 7.06 0.72 13.04
N LYS A 44 7.41 0.92 14.31
CA LYS A 44 6.73 1.86 15.21
C LYS A 44 7.11 3.32 14.98
N SER A 45 8.05 3.61 14.08
CA SER A 45 8.55 4.98 13.84
C SER A 45 7.52 5.93 13.24
N MET A 46 6.44 5.39 12.66
CA MET A 46 5.33 6.17 12.10
C MET A 46 4.19 6.44 13.11
N ILE A 47 4.24 5.84 14.30
CA ILE A 47 3.19 5.94 15.31
C ILE A 47 3.21 7.34 15.95
N HIS A 48 2.08 8.04 15.91
CA HIS A 48 1.92 9.36 16.52
C HIS A 48 1.27 9.35 17.91
N SER A 49 0.59 8.25 18.30
CA SER A 49 0.07 8.05 19.66
C SER A 49 0.20 6.59 20.11
N GLU A 50 0.47 6.33 21.39
CA GLU A 50 0.65 4.95 21.89
C GLU A 50 -0.61 4.08 21.73
N THR A 51 -1.78 4.70 21.57
CA THR A 51 -3.08 4.04 21.39
C THR A 51 -3.48 3.85 19.92
N GLY A 52 -2.67 4.35 18.97
CA GLY A 52 -3.04 4.43 17.55
C GLY A 52 -4.01 5.57 17.26
N GLU A 53 -4.01 6.06 16.03
CA GLU A 53 -4.88 7.16 15.58
C GLU A 53 -5.53 6.84 14.23
N ILE A 54 -6.85 7.03 14.15
CA ILE A 54 -7.59 6.83 12.89
C ILE A 54 -7.10 7.83 11.86
N GLY A 55 -6.67 7.31 10.72
CA GLY A 55 -6.13 8.12 9.64
C GLY A 55 -4.63 8.32 9.73
N SER A 56 -3.93 7.74 10.72
CA SER A 56 -2.47 7.62 10.74
C SER A 56 -2.02 6.23 10.26
N ILE A 57 -0.70 6.02 10.13
CA ILE A 57 -0.12 4.71 9.80
C ILE A 57 0.45 4.09 11.07
N ASP A 58 -0.14 2.97 11.48
CA ASP A 58 0.26 2.23 12.66
C ASP A 58 0.99 0.92 12.32
N ALA A 59 1.77 0.40 13.26
CA ALA A 59 2.44 -0.89 13.10
C ALA A 59 1.40 -2.02 13.05
N GLY A 60 1.46 -2.85 12.01
CA GLY A 60 0.50 -3.91 11.74
C GLY A 60 -0.52 -3.57 10.64
N ASP A 61 -0.57 -2.32 10.19
CA ASP A 61 -1.47 -1.92 9.10
C ASP A 61 -1.06 -2.53 7.77
N LEU A 62 -2.07 -2.88 6.96
CA LEU A 62 -1.91 -3.22 5.56
C LEU A 62 -2.10 -1.96 4.72
N ILE A 63 -1.06 -1.57 3.99
CA ILE A 63 -1.07 -0.38 3.13
C ILE A 63 -0.89 -0.77 1.67
N LEU A 64 -1.50 0.02 0.79
CA LEU A 64 -1.25 -0.05 -0.65
C LEU A 64 -0.11 0.90 -1.01
N VAL A 65 0.89 0.41 -1.73
CA VAL A 65 2.07 1.20 -2.11
C VAL A 65 1.87 1.74 -3.51
N HIS A 66 1.71 3.04 -3.69
CA HIS A 66 1.51 3.62 -5.02
C HIS A 66 2.83 4.05 -5.64
N ASP A 67 3.07 3.63 -6.89
CA ASP A 67 4.11 4.19 -7.75
C ASP A 67 3.57 5.50 -8.36
N GLN A 68 4.14 6.63 -7.95
CA GLN A 68 3.72 7.96 -8.37
C GLN A 68 4.92 8.78 -8.85
N PRO A 69 4.75 9.62 -9.87
CA PRO A 69 5.77 10.58 -10.29
C PRO A 69 6.20 11.51 -9.14
N ALA A 70 7.49 11.85 -9.10
CA ALA A 70 8.03 12.66 -8.00
C ALA A 70 7.47 14.10 -7.94
N ASP A 71 6.94 14.61 -9.05
CA ASP A 71 6.34 15.95 -9.15
C ASP A 71 4.91 16.02 -8.62
N THR A 72 4.27 14.89 -8.31
CA THR A 72 2.96 14.86 -7.64
C THR A 72 3.08 14.85 -6.11
N ILE A 73 4.30 14.74 -5.59
CA ILE A 73 4.57 14.61 -4.15
C ILE A 73 4.53 15.99 -3.49
N VAL A 74 3.73 16.12 -2.43
CA VAL A 74 3.68 17.29 -1.56
C VAL A 74 4.54 17.05 -0.32
N THR A 75 5.57 17.86 -0.14
CA THR A 75 6.44 17.77 1.04
C THR A 75 5.83 18.45 2.26
N PHE A 76 6.32 18.09 3.45
CA PHE A 76 5.93 18.75 4.70
C PHE A 76 6.12 20.28 4.66
N ALA A 77 7.20 20.77 4.04
CA ALA A 77 7.48 22.19 3.94
C ALA A 77 6.48 22.93 3.05
N GLU A 78 6.00 22.28 1.99
CA GLU A 78 4.98 22.83 1.10
C GLU A 78 3.60 22.82 1.77
N ALA A 79 3.27 21.74 2.46
CA ALA A 79 2.01 21.61 3.18
C ALA A 79 1.88 22.56 4.39
N THR A 80 3.00 22.96 5.01
CA THR A 80 3.01 23.87 6.17
C THR A 80 3.33 25.32 5.82
N GLY A 81 3.77 25.60 4.60
CA GLY A 81 4.13 26.94 4.15
C GLY A 81 2.90 27.80 3.82
N PRO A 82 2.60 28.89 4.56
CA PRO A 82 1.36 29.68 4.36
C PRO A 82 1.21 30.32 2.98
N SER A 83 2.32 30.48 2.26
CA SER A 83 2.37 31.04 0.91
C SER A 83 2.36 29.98 -0.19
N ASN A 84 2.33 28.68 0.15
CA ASN A 84 2.30 27.59 -0.82
C ASN A 84 0.84 27.23 -1.16
N ILE A 85 0.61 26.78 -2.39
CA ILE A 85 -0.70 26.31 -2.85
C ILE A 85 -1.19 25.05 -2.12
N ALA A 86 -0.25 24.23 -1.64
CA ALA A 86 -0.52 22.99 -0.92
C ALA A 86 -0.73 23.21 0.60
N HIS A 87 -0.77 24.46 1.06
CA HIS A 87 -0.92 24.77 2.48
C HIS A 87 -2.18 24.12 3.07
N GLY A 88 -2.01 23.35 4.15
CA GLY A 88 -3.07 22.59 4.82
C GLY A 88 -3.36 21.22 4.19
N TYR A 89 -2.55 20.77 3.22
CA TYR A 89 -2.62 19.40 2.72
C TYR A 89 -2.11 18.41 3.77
N GLU A 90 -2.93 17.43 4.13
CA GLU A 90 -2.59 16.40 5.10
C GLU A 90 -2.87 15.01 4.54
N GLN A 91 -1.93 14.10 4.76
CA GLN A 91 -2.06 12.69 4.46
C GLN A 91 -1.56 11.88 5.65
N HIS A 92 -2.28 10.80 5.97
CA HIS A 92 -1.91 9.92 7.07
C HIS A 92 -1.76 10.61 8.44
N GLY A 93 -2.65 11.58 8.73
CA GLY A 93 -2.74 12.29 10.02
C GLY A 93 -1.78 13.47 10.18
N MET A 94 -1.09 13.85 9.10
CA MET A 94 0.07 14.74 9.14
C MET A 94 0.20 15.54 7.85
N ALA A 95 0.85 16.71 7.91
CA ALA A 95 1.09 17.54 6.73
C ALA A 95 2.05 16.88 5.72
N GLY A 96 1.67 16.87 4.44
CA GLY A 96 2.46 16.28 3.34
C GLY A 96 2.23 14.78 3.12
N ASP A 97 2.85 14.25 2.06
CA ASP A 97 2.79 12.84 1.66
C ASP A 97 3.81 11.97 2.40
N VAL A 98 3.55 10.66 2.45
CA VAL A 98 4.48 9.66 2.98
C VAL A 98 5.17 8.92 1.84
N ILE A 99 6.50 8.87 1.87
CA ILE A 99 7.31 8.30 0.79
C ILE A 99 7.99 7.01 1.27
N ILE A 100 7.94 5.98 0.43
CA ILE A 100 8.63 4.71 0.66
C ILE A 100 9.85 4.64 -0.24
N TYR A 101 11.03 4.47 0.37
CA TYR A 101 12.30 4.40 -0.34
C TYR A 101 12.75 2.96 -0.55
N SER A 102 13.11 2.65 -1.79
CA SER A 102 13.87 1.43 -2.10
C SER A 102 15.31 1.57 -1.61
N LYS A 103 15.86 0.51 -1.02
CA LYS A 103 17.30 0.47 -0.70
C LYS A 103 18.10 0.41 -2.00
N ASN A 104 19.10 1.29 -2.13
CA ASN A 104 19.91 1.44 -3.34
C ASN A 104 20.69 0.16 -3.69
N GLY A 105 20.10 -0.72 -4.50
CA GLY A 105 20.75 -1.94 -5.00
C GLY A 105 20.79 -3.12 -4.01
N GLU A 106 20.21 -2.97 -2.82
CA GLU A 106 20.07 -4.04 -1.84
C GLU A 106 18.62 -4.53 -1.80
N GLY A 107 18.43 -5.85 -1.99
CA GLY A 107 17.14 -6.46 -1.72
C GLY A 107 16.82 -6.44 -0.23
N GLY A 108 15.56 -6.17 0.12
CA GLY A 108 15.11 -6.19 1.52
C GLY A 108 13.89 -5.34 1.75
N THR A 109 13.42 -5.29 3.00
CA THR A 109 12.27 -4.48 3.40
C THR A 109 12.52 -2.99 3.10
N PRO A 110 11.65 -2.34 2.30
CA PRO A 110 11.72 -0.90 2.05
C PRO A 110 11.65 -0.09 3.33
N ILE A 111 12.17 1.14 3.29
CA ILE A 111 12.16 2.04 4.44
C ILE A 111 11.08 3.10 4.20
N ILE A 112 10.17 3.23 5.15
CA ILE A 112 9.18 4.31 5.20
C ILE A 112 9.72 5.41 6.11
N HIS A 113 9.74 6.64 5.61
CA HIS A 113 10.10 7.82 6.40
C HIS A 113 9.18 8.97 5.97
N ARG A 114 8.87 9.84 6.92
CA ARG A 114 8.27 11.16 6.68
C ARG A 114 9.25 12.28 7.04
#